data_AF-A0A951GB15-F1
#
_entry.id   AF-A0A951GB15-F1
#
_cell.length_a   1.000
_cell.length_b   1.000
_cell.length_c   1.000
_cell.angle_alpha   90.00
_cell.angle_beta   90.00
_cell.angle_gamma   90.00
#
_symmetry.space_group_name_H-M   'P 1'
#
loop_
_entity.id
_entity.type
_entity.pdbx_description
1 polymer ?
#
loop_
_entity_poly.entity_id
_entity_poly.type
_entity_poly.pdbx_seq_one_letter_code
_entity_poly.pdbx_strand_id
1 'polypeptide(L)' 'MDGALAIILRPLRFGWAVCLTDGRELARFRGPGARARAVAYLHERILSSS' A
#
# COMPACT_ATOMS: atom_id res chain seq x y z
N MET A 1 4.20 20.73 11.87
CA MET A 1 4.52 20.07 10.57
C MET A 1 3.55 18.92 10.44
N ASP A 2 2.42 19.15 9.77
CA ASP A 2 1.47 18.09 9.44
C ASP A 2 2.04 17.35 8.22
N GLY A 3 2.93 16.39 8.49
CA GLY A 3 3.67 15.67 7.47
C GLY A 3 2.77 14.64 6.81
N ALA A 4 2.14 15.00 5.70
CA ALA A 4 1.38 14.05 4.90
C ALA A 4 2.28 12.88 4.49
N LEU A 5 2.04 11.71 5.09
CA LEU A 5 2.77 10.48 4.74
C LEU A 5 2.25 9.99 3.40
N ALA A 6 3.13 9.95 2.39
CA ALA A 6 2.76 9.40 1.10
C ALA A 6 2.78 7.87 1.17
N ILE A 7 1.94 7.24 0.36
CA ILE A 7 1.88 5.79 0.24
C ILE A 7 2.73 5.34 -0.95
N ILE A 8 3.59 4.34 -0.73
CA ILE A 8 4.46 3.75 -1.73
C ILE A 8 4.11 2.26 -1.93
N LEU A 9 4.04 1.85 -3.20
CA LEU A 9 3.89 0.45 -3.59
C LEU A 9 5.28 -0.15 -3.85
N ARG A 10 5.70 -1.08 -2.99
CA ARG A 10 7.00 -1.74 -3.10
C ARG A 10 6.84 -3.15 -3.70
N PRO A 11 7.49 -3.47 -4.83
CA PRO A 11 7.52 -4.84 -5.33
C PRO A 11 8.35 -5.73 -4.40
N LEU A 12 7.87 -6.95 -4.15
CA LEU A 12 8.56 -8.01 -3.42
C LEU A 12 8.76 -9.22 -4.33
N ARG A 13 9.73 -10.09 -3.99
CA ARG A 13 10.10 -11.28 -4.79
C ARG A 13 8.90 -12.19 -5.16
N PHE A 14 7.81 -12.16 -4.38
CA PHE A 14 6.57 -12.91 -4.66
C PHE A 14 5.30 -12.11 -4.34
N GLY A 15 5.34 -10.78 -4.45
CA GLY A 15 4.22 -9.97 -4.00
C GLY A 15 4.40 -8.46 -4.10
N TRP A 16 3.53 -7.75 -3.41
CA TRP A 16 3.52 -6.30 -3.31
C TRP A 16 3.27 -5.89 -1.86
N ALA A 17 4.03 -4.92 -1.38
CA ALA A 17 3.80 -4.27 -0.10
C ALA A 17 3.32 -2.84 -0.32
N VAL A 18 2.39 -2.42 0.52
CA VAL A 18 1.95 -1.04 0.67
C VAL A 18 2.68 -0.49 1.89
N CYS A 19 3.55 0.49 1.70
CA CYS A 19 4.29 1.12 2.78
C CYS A 19 4.03 2.63 2.82
N LEU A 20 4.22 3.26 3.96
CA LEU A 20 4.30 4.71 4.08
C LEU A 20 5.73 5.19 3.83
N THR A 21 5.87 6.48 3.52
CA THR A 21 7.18 7.13 3.37
C THR A 21 8.01 7.12 4.65
N ASP A 22 7.42 6.93 5.84
CA ASP A 22 8.18 6.75 7.08
C ASP A 22 8.75 5.33 7.24
N GLY A 23 8.44 4.43 6.32
CA GLY A 23 8.91 3.04 6.33
C GLY A 23 7.95 2.05 6.99
N ARG A 24 6.81 2.47 7.54
CA ARG A 24 5.79 1.56 8.06
C ARG A 24 5.14 0.76 6.94
N GLU A 25 5.07 -0.55 7.10
CA GLU A 25 4.30 -1.43 6.22
C GLU A 25 2.83 -1.44 6.67
N LEU A 26 1.93 -1.07 5.76
CA LEU A 26 0.49 -1.09 6.01
C LEU A 26 -0.13 -2.46 5.69
N ALA A 27 0.29 -3.03 4.56
CA ALA A 27 -0.24 -4.30 4.08
C ALA A 27 0.74 -4.99 3.13
N ARG A 28 0.67 -6.32 3.08
CA ARG A 28 1.47 -7.14 2.18
C ARG A 28 0.59 -8.18 1.50
N PHE A 29 0.71 -8.23 0.18
CA PHE A 29 -0.03 -9.15 -0.67
C PHE A 29 0.96 -10.07 -1.38
N ARG A 30 0.70 -11.38 -1.38
CA ARG A 30 1.55 -12.39 -2.00
C ARG A 30 0.79 -13.19 -3.05
N GLY A 31 1.52 -13.66 -4.06
CA GLY A 31 0.99 -14.52 -5.13
C GLY A 31 0.35 -13.76 -6.29
N PRO A 32 -0.36 -14.48 -7.18
CA PRO A 32 -0.99 -13.89 -8.36
C PRO A 32 -1.93 -12.73 -7.98
N GLY A 33 -1.94 -11.68 -8.81
CA GLY A 33 -2.77 -10.51 -8.56
C GLY A 33 -2.41 -9.70 -7.30
N ALA A 34 -1.26 -9.93 -6.67
CA ALA A 34 -0.83 -9.17 -5.49
C ALA A 34 -0.80 -7.65 -5.75
N ARG A 35 -0.43 -7.23 -6.96
CA ARG A 35 -0.47 -5.82 -7.38
C ARG A 35 -1.90 -5.28 -7.38
N ALA A 36 -2.83 -5.99 -7.98
CA ALA A 36 -4.23 -5.57 -8.07
C ALA A 36 -4.87 -5.47 -6.68
N ARG A 37 -4.59 -6.43 -5.78
CA ARG A 37 -5.03 -6.38 -4.37
C ARG A 37 -4.42 -5.20 -3.62
N ALA A 38 -3.13 -4.91 -3.85
CA ALA A 38 -2.48 -3.75 -3.25
C ALA A 38 -3.10 -2.43 -3.72
N VAL A 39 -3.46 -2.31 -5.00
CA VAL A 39 -4.14 -1.13 -5.55
C VAL A 39 -5.59 -1.01 -5.04
N ALA A 40 -6.33 -2.11 -4.99
CA ALA A 40 -7.69 -2.12 -4.45
C ALA A 40 -7.71 -1.68 -2.98
N TYR A 41 -6.76 -2.16 -2.18
CA TYR A 41 -6.57 -1.73 -0.79
C TYR A 41 -6.36 -0.22 -0.66
N LEU A 42 -5.58 0.40 -1.57
CA LEU A 42 -5.39 1.86 -1.59
C LEU A 42 -6.68 2.60 -1.91
N HIS A 43 -7.42 2.11 -2.90
CA HIS A 43 -8.69 2.71 -3.32
C HIS A 43 -9.69 2.74 -2.17
N GLU A 44 -9.84 1.62 -1.45
CA GLU A 44 -10.71 1.54 -0.26
C GLU A 44 -10.25 2.47 0.87
N ARG A 45 -8.93 2.55 1.13
CA ARG A 45 -8.39 3.38 2.22
C ARG A 45 -8.50 4.88 1.97
N ILE A 46 -8.33 5.32 0.73
CA ILE A 46 -8.45 6.73 0.35
C ILE A 46 -9.93 7.16 0.41
N LEU A 47 -10.84 6.32 -0.10
CA LEU A 47 -12.27 6.61 -0.11
C LEU A 47 -12.92 6.52 1.28
N SER A 48 -12.42 5.66 2.17
CA SER A 48 -12.94 5.55 3.54
C SER A 48 -12.52 6.71 4.46
N SER A 49 -11.72 7.66 3.96
CA SER A 49 -11.25 8.83 4.73
C SER A 49 -11.95 10.13 4.32
N SER A 50 -13.06 10.06 3.58
CA SER A 50 -13.92 11.20 3.20
C SER A 50 -15.16 11.33 4.09
#